data_AF-A0A2X2IWQ9-F1
#
_entry.id   AF-A0A2X2IWQ9-F1
#
_cell.length_a   1.000
_cell.length_b   1.000
_cell.length_c   1.000
_cell.angle_alpha   90.00
_cell.angle_beta   90.00
_cell.angle_gamma   90.00
#
_symmetry.space_group_name_H-M   'P 1'
#
loop_
_entity.id
_entity.type
_entity.pdbx_description
1 polymer ?
#
loop_
_entity_poly.entity_id
_entity_poly.type
_entity_poly.pdbx_seq_one_letter_code
_entity_poly.pdbx_strand_id
1 'polypeptide(L)' 'MEKIKIILDCEPGHDDAIAMMMAAKHPAIDLLGITIVAGNQMLDKTLING' A
#
# COMPACT_ATOMS: atom_id res chain seq x y z
N MET A 1 22.39 3.82 -5.08
CA MET A 1 21.56 4.94 -4.61
C MET A 1 20.87 4.52 -3.34
N GLU A 2 20.66 5.43 -2.39
CA GLU A 2 19.84 5.15 -1.21
C GLU A 2 18.37 4.97 -1.63
N LYS A 3 17.66 4.05 -0.99
CA LYS A 3 16.25 3.78 -1.29
C LYS A 3 15.36 4.87 -0.71
N ILE A 4 14.26 5.18 -1.39
CA ILE A 4 13.24 6.11 -0.92
C ILE A 4 12.38 5.40 0.12
N LYS A 5 12.41 5.90 1.35
CA LYS A 5 11.59 5.39 2.46
C LYS A 5 10.18 5.94 2.36
N ILE A 6 9.18 5.06 2.40
CA ILE A 6 7.77 5.45 2.31
C ILE A 6 6.90 4.70 3.33
N ILE A 7 5.79 5.32 3.70
CA ILE A 7 4.59 4.66 4.22
C ILE A 7 3.53 4.80 3.13
N LEU A 8 2.88 3.71 2.76
CA LEU A 8 1.81 3.72 1.75
C LEU A 8 0.46 3.76 2.47
N ASP A 9 -0.22 4.90 2.42
CA ASP A 9 -1.59 5.04 2.90
C ASP A 9 -2.56 4.76 1.73
N CYS A 10 -3.45 3.78 1.88
CA CYS A 10 -4.38 3.40 0.80
C CYS A 10 -5.70 2.81 1.31
N GLU A 11 -6.64 2.65 0.38
CA GLU A 11 -7.97 2.06 0.58
C GLU A 11 -8.15 0.80 -0.28
N PRO A 12 -7.45 -0.32 0.03
CA PRO A 12 -7.14 -1.39 -0.91
C PRO A 12 -8.26 -1.82 -1.86
N GLY A 13 -8.17 -1.30 -3.10
CA GLY A 13 -8.82 -1.77 -4.30
C GLY A 13 -7.87 -2.57 -5.20
N HIS A 14 -8.32 -2.87 -6.42
CA HIS A 14 -7.53 -3.65 -7.37
C HIS A 14 -6.23 -2.94 -7.76
N ASP A 15 -6.29 -1.62 -7.98
CA ASP A 15 -5.16 -0.78 -8.33
C ASP A 15 -4.19 -0.54 -7.16
N ASP A 16 -4.71 -0.37 -5.94
CA ASP A 16 -3.87 -0.31 -4.73
C ASP A 16 -3.08 -1.60 -4.52
N ALA A 17 -3.70 -2.76 -4.76
CA ALA A 17 -3.01 -4.04 -4.66
C ALA A 17 -1.82 -4.12 -5.64
N ILE A 18 -1.98 -3.60 -6.87
CA ILE A 18 -0.86 -3.47 -7.81
C ILE A 18 0.21 -2.51 -7.27
N ALA A 19 -0.18 -1.35 -6.74
CA ALA A 19 0.74 -0.37 -6.18
C ALA A 19 1.52 -0.93 -4.98
N MET A 20 0.87 -1.68 -4.09
CA MET A 20 1.50 -2.38 -2.96
C MET A 20 2.55 -3.38 -3.45
N MET A 21 2.21 -4.21 -4.44
CA MET A 21 3.17 -5.17 -5.01
C MET A 21 4.36 -4.47 -5.66
N MET A 22 4.12 -3.39 -6.40
CA MET A 22 5.18 -2.58 -7.00
C MET A 22 6.07 -1.96 -5.94
N ALA A 23 5.50 -1.29 -4.94
CA ALA A 23 6.23 -0.64 -3.85
C ALA A 23 7.07 -1.65 -3.05
N ALA A 24 6.52 -2.83 -2.76
CA ALA A 24 7.21 -3.88 -2.02
C ALA A 24 8.40 -4.49 -2.78
N LYS A 25 8.37 -4.48 -4.13
CA LYS A 25 9.40 -5.12 -4.95
C LYS A 25 10.37 -4.15 -5.64
N HIS A 26 10.01 -2.87 -5.76
CA HIS A 26 10.79 -1.92 -6.53
C HIS A 26 12.17 -1.68 -5.90
N PRO A 27 13.28 -1.77 -6.66
CA PRO A 27 14.64 -1.71 -6.09
C PRO A 27 14.99 -0.35 -5.49
N ALA A 28 14.28 0.72 -5.88
CA ALA A 28 14.49 2.06 -5.36
C ALA A 28 13.61 2.42 -4.14
N ILE A 29 12.70 1.53 -3.70
CA ILE A 29 11.75 1.82 -2.61
C ILE A 29 12.09 0.97 -1.38
N ASP A 30 11.99 1.59 -0.22
CA ASP A 30 12.03 0.99 1.11
C ASP A 30 10.67 1.21 1.78
N LEU A 31 9.75 0.24 1.60
CA LEU A 31 8.39 0.31 2.12
C LEU A 31 8.42 -0.02 3.62
N LEU A 32 8.23 1.01 4.46
CA LEU A 32 8.31 0.89 5.91
C LEU A 32 7.02 0.33 6.54
N GLY A 33 5.90 0.50 5.86
CA GLY A 33 4.59 0.06 6.32
C GLY A 33 3.47 0.52 5.40
N ILE A 34 2.29 -0.05 5.63
CA ILE A 34 1.05 0.27 4.93
C ILE A 34 0.04 0.70 5.98
N THR A 35 -0.64 1.82 5.75
CA THR A 35 -1.78 2.27 6.56
C THR A 35 -3.05 2.17 5.74
N ILE A 36 -4.11 1.68 6.36
CA ILE A 36 -5.36 1.36 5.68
C ILE A 36 -6.45 2.33 6.12
N VAL A 37 -7.15 2.90 5.15
CA VAL A 37 -8.29 3.79 5.35
C VAL A 37 -9.56 3.20 4.70
N ALA A 38 -10.72 3.68 5.15
CA ALA A 38 -12.00 3.40 4.49
C ALA A 38 -12.17 4.26 3.24
N GLY A 39 -12.93 3.76 2.25
CA GLY A 39 -13.31 4.52 1.06
C GLY A 39 -14.10 3.66 0.06
N ASN A 40 -13.42 3.00 -0.88
CA ASN A 40 -13.94 2.09 -1.91
C ASN A 40 -14.84 1.01 -1.30
N GLN A 41 -14.51 0.61 -0.07
CA GLN A 41 -15.36 -0.17 0.83
C GLN A 41 -15.23 0.35 2.27
N MET A 42 -16.08 -0.19 3.15
CA MET A 42 -15.97 0.02 4.59
C MET A 42 -14.63 -0.51 5.12
N LEU A 43 -14.17 0.07 6.24
CA LEU A 43 -12.84 -0.19 6.80
C LEU A 43 -12.59 -1.67 7.07
N ASP A 44 -13.61 -2.40 7.53
CA ASP A 44 -13.53 -3.84 7.79
C ASP A 44 -13.12 -4.62 6.53
N LYS A 45 -13.62 -4.22 5.36
CA LYS A 45 -13.26 -4.85 4.09
C LYS A 45 -11.92 -4.37 3.55
N THR A 46 -11.65 -3.06 3.58
CA THR A 46 -10.36 -2.54 3.08
C THR A 46 -9.20 -3.04 3.93
N LEU A 47 -9.40 -3.25 5.24
CA LEU A 47 -8.41 -3.85 6.14
C LEU A 47 -8.16 -5.34 5.86
N ILE A 48 -9.16 -6.09 5.38
CA ILE A 48 -8.99 -7.49 4.95
C ILE A 48 -8.24 -7.58 3.61
N ASN A 49 -8.44 -6.59 2.73
CA ASN A 49 -7.85 -6.57 1.39
C ASN A 49 -6.36 -6.18 1.37
N GLY A 50 -5.92 -5.33 2.30
CA GLY A 50 -4.53 -4.87 2.43
C GLY A 50 -3.62 -5.90 3.11
#